data_AF-A0A6H5II32-F1
#
_entry.id   AF-A0A6H5II32-F1
#
_cell.length_a   1.000
_cell.length_b   1.000
_cell.length_c   1.000
_cell.angle_alpha   90.00
_cell.angle_beta   90.00
_cell.angle_gamma   90.00
#
_symmetry.space_group_name_H-M   'P 1'
#
loop_
_entity.id
_entity.type
_entity.pdbx_description
1 polymer ?
#
loop_
_entity_poly.entity_id
_entity_poly.type
_entity_poly.pdbx_seq_one_letter_code
_entity_poly.pdbx_strand_id
1 'polypeptide(L)'
;MSSGMKFSKGCPRMLYPSSRNLTILYQNYYQNYVLKKRFNDPLINICLSYSNMDSQFITLACYVPIVRPVPLEVHISGFAGKHYCPRMATMNKPTFAAIRQYAPHSPSLIFVSSRRQTRLTALDLIAYLAAENDPKQWMHMPEEEMDSILDGIKDTNLKLTLAFGIGLHHAGLEEKDRQIVEELFVNNKIQVLVTTATLAWGVNFPAHLVVIKGTEYFDGKTKRYVDMPITDVLQMMGRAGRPQFDTSGVAVVLVHDIKKNFYKHFLYEPFPVESSLLDVLPDHINAEIVAGTIKTKQEFLDYLTWTYFFRRLLKNPRYYKLEDMEPEMVNSYLSNLVDKTLAVLIDSQCAFFDEVIIIKFLN
;
A
#
# COMPACT_ATOMS: atom_id res chain seq x y z
N MET A 1 -22.44 43.26 12.10
CA MET A 1 -22.83 43.46 10.69
C MET A 1 -21.63 43.17 9.82
N SER A 2 -21.54 41.94 9.36
CA SER A 2 -20.47 41.41 8.51
C SER A 2 -20.78 41.70 7.04
N SER A 3 -19.95 42.48 6.35
CA SER A 3 -19.98 42.62 4.90
C SER A 3 -19.26 41.44 4.26
N GLY A 4 -20.04 40.59 3.59
CA GLY A 4 -19.56 39.42 2.87
C GLY A 4 -19.07 39.75 1.46
N MET A 5 -18.04 39.03 1.01
CA MET A 5 -17.70 38.89 -0.39
C MET A 5 -18.04 37.45 -0.81
N LYS A 6 -19.00 37.33 -1.73
CA LYS A 6 -19.37 36.10 -2.44
C LYS A 6 -18.33 35.83 -3.52
N PHE A 7 -17.78 34.62 -3.59
CA PHE A 7 -17.17 34.09 -4.81
C PHE A 7 -18.10 33.03 -5.43
N SER A 8 -18.45 33.30 -6.68
CA SER A 8 -19.34 32.52 -7.54
C SER A 8 -18.68 31.26 -8.06
N LYS A 9 -19.52 30.23 -8.22
CA LYS A 9 -19.26 28.89 -8.76
C LYS A 9 -18.65 28.92 -10.16
N GLY A 10 -17.73 28.00 -10.41
CA GLY A 10 -17.30 27.62 -11.77
C GLY A 10 -15.94 26.92 -11.80
N CYS A 11 -15.83 25.71 -11.26
CA CYS A 11 -14.68 24.85 -11.52
C CYS A 11 -15.19 23.45 -11.88
N PRO A 12 -14.90 22.93 -13.08
CA PRO A 12 -15.35 21.60 -13.48
C PRO A 12 -14.63 20.52 -12.67
N ARG A 13 -15.41 19.55 -12.19
CA ARG A 13 -14.93 18.32 -11.54
C ARG A 13 -13.91 17.63 -12.45
N MET A 14 -12.62 17.67 -12.10
CA MET A 14 -11.65 16.71 -12.63
C MET A 14 -11.91 15.35 -11.98
N LEU A 15 -12.06 14.35 -12.84
CA LEU A 15 -12.17 12.94 -12.49
C LEU A 15 -10.89 12.51 -11.77
N TYR A 16 -11.03 12.09 -10.51
CA TYR A 16 -10.00 11.38 -9.77
C TYR A 16 -9.69 10.05 -10.48
N PRO A 17 -8.45 9.78 -10.94
CA PRO A 17 -8.01 8.42 -11.17
C PRO A 17 -7.72 7.80 -9.80
N SER A 18 -8.15 6.55 -9.65
CA SER A 18 -7.98 5.73 -8.45
C SER A 18 -6.59 5.85 -7.83
N SER A 19 -6.59 6.26 -6.57
CA SER A 19 -5.52 6.19 -5.58
C SER A 19 -4.66 4.93 -5.70
N ARG A 20 -3.42 5.07 -6.20
CA ARG A 20 -2.33 4.07 -6.03
C ARG A 20 -0.92 4.56 -6.40
N ASN A 21 -0.77 5.61 -7.20
CA ASN A 21 0.54 6.16 -7.54
C ASN A 21 0.82 7.45 -6.76
N LEU A 22 1.98 7.50 -6.11
CA LEU A 22 2.46 8.70 -5.41
C LEU A 22 2.70 9.79 -6.46
N THR A 23 1.71 10.66 -6.63
CA THR A 23 1.78 11.77 -7.58
C THR A 23 2.12 13.02 -6.77
N ILE A 24 3.38 13.45 -6.82
CA ILE A 24 3.78 14.76 -6.32
C ILE A 24 3.59 15.73 -7.48
N LEU A 25 2.45 16.40 -7.51
CA LEU A 25 2.17 17.47 -8.47
C LEU A 25 2.39 18.84 -7.83
N TYR A 26 2.92 19.71 -8.66
CA TYR A 26 3.37 21.08 -8.43
C TYR A 26 2.26 21.97 -7.83
N GLN A 27 2.59 22.73 -6.78
CA GLN A 27 1.92 23.99 -6.43
C GLN A 27 2.96 24.96 -5.87
N ASN A 28 3.19 26.06 -6.59
CA ASN A 28 4.13 27.11 -6.20
C ASN A 28 3.64 27.86 -4.95
N TYR A 29 4.63 28.31 -4.17
CA TYR A 29 4.57 29.11 -2.93
C TYR A 29 4.28 28.37 -1.61
N TYR A 30 5.32 28.24 -0.78
CA TYR A 30 5.32 27.87 0.64
C TYR A 30 4.43 26.69 1.04
N GLN A 31 4.85 25.47 0.72
CA GLN A 31 4.27 24.26 1.32
C GLN A 31 5.40 23.36 1.83
N ASN A 32 5.33 22.98 3.10
CA ASN A 32 6.18 21.97 3.71
C ASN A 32 5.82 20.58 3.14
N TYR A 33 6.72 19.95 2.40
CA TYR A 33 6.53 18.59 1.92
C TYR A 33 6.83 17.58 3.04
N VAL A 34 5.81 16.84 3.49
CA VAL A 34 5.99 15.73 4.45
C VAL A 34 5.91 14.41 3.70
N LEU A 35 7.07 13.83 3.39
CA LEU A 35 7.15 12.47 2.85
C LEU A 35 7.06 11.44 3.98
N LYS A 36 6.00 10.62 4.00
CA LYS A 36 5.75 9.58 5.02
C LYS A 36 6.32 8.18 4.68
N LYS A 37 7.30 8.05 3.78
CA LYS A 37 7.81 6.73 3.36
C LYS A 37 9.33 6.62 3.43
N ARG A 38 9.78 5.39 3.68
CA ARG A 38 11.18 4.97 3.83
C ARG A 38 11.83 4.90 2.45
N PHE A 39 13.00 5.51 2.29
CA PHE A 39 13.76 5.53 1.04
C PHE A 39 15.19 5.04 1.29
N ASN A 40 15.84 4.54 0.25
CA ASN A 40 17.26 4.18 0.26
C ASN A 40 18.13 5.46 0.19
N ASP A 41 19.35 5.47 0.74
CA ASP A 41 20.27 6.63 0.75
C ASP A 41 20.47 7.31 -0.62
N PRO A 42 20.58 6.58 -1.74
CA PRO A 42 20.69 7.19 -3.06
C PRO A 42 19.40 7.86 -3.56
N LEU A 43 18.24 7.46 -3.03
CA LEU A 43 16.91 7.97 -3.38
C LEU A 43 16.58 9.25 -2.63
N ILE A 44 17.10 9.38 -1.41
CA ILE A 44 17.01 10.58 -0.59
C ILE A 44 17.69 11.74 -1.31
N ASN A 45 18.91 11.58 -1.81
CA ASN A 45 19.61 12.61 -2.59
C ASN A 45 18.88 12.97 -3.90
N ILE A 46 18.13 12.02 -4.48
CA ILE A 46 17.30 12.26 -5.66
C ILE A 46 16.03 13.06 -5.29
N CYS A 47 15.35 12.73 -4.19
CA CYS A 47 14.17 13.46 -3.72
C CYS A 47 14.55 14.87 -3.19
N LEU A 48 15.68 15.00 -2.51
CA LEU A 48 16.22 16.28 -2.01
C LEU A 48 16.48 17.26 -3.16
N SER A 49 17.15 16.77 -4.20
CA SER A 49 17.44 17.59 -5.38
C SER A 49 16.21 17.84 -6.26
N TYR A 50 15.18 16.99 -6.20
CA TYR A 50 13.89 17.19 -6.85
C TYR A 50 13.06 18.35 -6.26
N SER A 51 13.21 18.59 -4.95
CA SER A 51 12.35 19.53 -4.21
C SER A 51 12.83 20.98 -4.29
N ASN A 52 14.01 21.24 -4.87
CA ASN A 52 14.64 22.56 -4.94
C ASN A 52 14.63 23.31 -3.58
N MET A 53 14.86 22.59 -2.47
CA MET A 53 14.89 23.18 -1.12
C MET A 53 16.33 23.26 -0.61
N ASP A 54 16.73 24.47 -0.19
CA ASP A 54 18.06 24.78 0.32
C ASP A 54 18.50 23.84 1.45
N SER A 55 19.77 23.44 1.40
CA SER A 55 20.40 22.47 2.30
C SER A 55 20.51 22.92 3.77
N GLN A 56 20.08 24.15 4.11
CA GLN A 56 20.22 24.74 5.45
C GLN A 56 19.03 24.48 6.41
N PHE A 57 17.89 23.96 5.94
CA PHE A 57 16.69 23.74 6.77
C PHE A 57 16.23 22.28 6.88
N ILE A 58 17.12 21.33 6.61
CA ILE A 58 16.77 19.90 6.56
C ILE A 58 17.15 19.21 7.88
N THR A 59 16.15 18.93 8.72
CA THR A 59 16.23 17.87 9.73
C THR A 59 15.64 16.59 9.13
N LEU A 60 16.35 15.94 8.21
CA LEU A 60 15.92 14.66 7.65
C LEU A 60 16.44 13.53 8.54
N ALA A 61 15.56 13.00 9.38
CA ALA A 61 15.85 11.79 10.12
C ALA A 61 15.48 10.56 9.25
N CYS A 62 16.38 10.17 8.36
CA CYS A 62 16.28 8.88 7.68
C CYS A 62 16.77 7.79 8.62
N TYR A 63 15.82 7.25 9.36
CA TYR A 63 16.11 6.19 10.28
C TYR A 63 16.31 4.85 9.56
N VAL A 64 17.37 4.15 9.92
CA VAL A 64 17.54 2.71 9.67
C VAL A 64 16.23 1.99 10.06
N PRO A 65 15.82 0.89 9.39
CA PRO A 65 14.56 0.17 9.70
C PRO A 65 14.29 -0.12 11.19
N ILE A 66 15.34 -0.09 12.00
CA ILE A 66 15.38 -0.35 13.44
C ILE A 66 14.79 0.79 14.30
N VAL A 67 14.68 2.04 13.83
CA VAL A 67 14.20 3.15 14.69
C VAL A 67 12.68 3.28 14.67
N ARG A 68 12.02 2.21 15.07
CA ARG A 68 10.59 2.26 15.44
C ARG A 68 10.49 2.63 16.92
N PRO A 69 9.49 3.44 17.33
CA PRO A 69 9.22 3.70 18.75
C PRO A 69 8.96 2.41 19.53
N VAL A 70 8.33 1.43 18.88
CA VAL A 70 8.17 0.05 19.37
C VAL A 70 8.98 -0.87 18.45
N PRO A 71 10.03 -1.55 18.95
CA PRO A 71 10.80 -2.52 18.21
C PRO A 71 9.92 -3.60 17.58
N LEU A 72 10.27 -4.03 16.35
CA LEU A 72 9.55 -5.06 15.63
C LEU A 72 10.41 -6.31 15.46
N GLU A 73 9.96 -7.43 16.00
CA GLU A 73 10.48 -8.76 15.70
C GLU A 73 9.79 -9.33 14.46
N VAL A 74 10.55 -9.87 13.51
CA VAL A 74 10.00 -10.39 12.24
C VAL A 74 10.38 -11.85 12.03
N HIS A 75 9.37 -12.70 11.87
CA HIS A 75 9.54 -14.11 11.54
C HIS A 75 9.01 -14.39 10.14
N ILE A 76 9.87 -14.86 9.22
CA ILE A 76 9.47 -15.24 7.87
C ILE A 76 9.55 -16.75 7.70
N SER A 77 8.40 -17.36 7.41
CA SER A 77 8.27 -18.80 7.15
C SER A 77 7.83 -19.08 5.72
N GLY A 78 8.54 -19.99 5.07
CA GLY A 78 8.28 -20.43 3.69
C GLY A 78 7.41 -21.68 3.67
N PHE A 79 6.44 -21.72 2.76
CA PHE A 79 5.51 -22.84 2.57
C PHE A 79 5.61 -23.35 1.13
N ALA A 80 5.86 -24.64 1.00
CA ALA A 80 5.94 -25.32 -0.28
C ALA A 80 4.54 -25.56 -0.90
N GLY A 81 4.53 -25.96 -2.16
CA GLY A 81 3.32 -26.31 -2.91
C GLY A 81 2.93 -25.21 -3.90
N LYS A 82 2.66 -25.60 -5.15
CA LYS A 82 2.38 -24.67 -6.26
C LYS A 82 1.01 -24.01 -6.15
N HIS A 83 0.00 -24.78 -5.74
CA HIS A 83 -1.40 -24.34 -5.72
C HIS A 83 -1.70 -23.45 -4.52
N TYR A 84 -2.38 -22.32 -4.78
CA TYR A 84 -2.66 -21.30 -3.80
C TYR A 84 -3.52 -21.78 -2.62
N CYS A 85 -4.69 -22.39 -2.90
CA CYS A 85 -5.63 -22.76 -1.84
C CYS A 85 -5.08 -23.80 -0.84
N PRO A 86 -4.46 -24.93 -1.28
CA PRO A 86 -3.84 -25.87 -0.36
C PRO A 86 -2.71 -25.25 0.46
N ARG A 87 -1.85 -24.45 -0.18
CA ARG A 87 -0.78 -23.71 0.50
C ARG A 87 -1.34 -22.80 1.59
N MET A 88 -2.45 -22.12 1.32
CA MET A 88 -3.11 -21.27 2.32
C MET A 88 -3.69 -22.06 3.50
N ALA A 89 -4.20 -23.27 3.28
CA ALA A 89 -4.68 -24.12 4.35
C ALA A 89 -3.53 -24.57 5.28
N THR A 90 -2.37 -24.91 4.71
CA THR A 90 -1.19 -25.29 5.51
C THR A 90 -0.66 -24.19 6.41
N MET A 91 -0.95 -22.93 6.09
CA MET A 91 -0.55 -21.77 6.90
C MET A 91 -1.43 -21.55 8.14
N ASN A 92 -2.64 -22.13 8.22
CA ASN A 92 -3.56 -21.90 9.33
C ASN A 92 -3.02 -22.39 10.69
N LYS A 93 -2.43 -23.60 10.72
CA LYS A 93 -1.87 -24.16 11.96
C LYS A 93 -0.69 -23.34 12.49
N PRO A 94 0.28 -22.91 11.66
CA PRO A 94 1.30 -21.94 12.07
C PRO A 94 0.74 -20.58 12.49
N THR A 95 -0.33 -20.09 11.85
CA THR A 95 -1.02 -18.86 12.30
C THR A 95 -1.56 -19.01 13.72
N PHE A 96 -2.25 -20.11 14.02
CA PHE A 96 -2.73 -20.42 15.37
C PHE A 96 -1.58 -20.50 16.38
N ALA A 97 -0.51 -21.24 16.04
CA ALA A 97 0.66 -21.36 16.90
C ALA A 97 1.35 -20.01 17.17
N ALA A 98 1.41 -19.13 16.18
CA ALA A 98 1.96 -17.78 16.34
C ALA A 98 1.14 -16.93 17.31
N ILE A 99 -0.19 -16.99 17.25
CA ILE A 99 -1.06 -16.27 18.20
C ILE A 99 -0.79 -16.76 19.63
N ARG A 100 -0.76 -18.08 19.83
CA ARG A 100 -0.49 -18.69 21.13
C ARG A 100 0.89 -18.34 21.68
N GLN A 101 1.91 -18.30 20.82
CA GLN A 101 3.29 -18.05 21.23
C GLN A 101 3.56 -16.57 21.51
N TYR A 102 3.12 -15.68 20.61
CA TYR A 102 3.53 -14.27 20.62
C TYR A 102 2.47 -13.33 21.17
N ALA A 103 1.20 -13.71 21.18
CA ALA A 103 0.11 -12.84 21.61
C ALA A 103 -0.97 -13.63 22.38
N PRO A 104 -0.66 -14.27 23.52
CA PRO A 104 -1.62 -15.09 24.25
C PRO A 104 -2.83 -14.30 24.77
N HIS A 105 -2.65 -13.03 25.16
CA HIS A 105 -3.72 -12.15 25.66
C HIS A 105 -3.79 -10.79 24.94
N SER A 106 -3.03 -10.65 23.86
CA SER A 106 -2.86 -9.39 23.15
C SER A 106 -3.54 -9.43 21.76
N PRO A 107 -4.03 -8.29 21.24
CA PRO A 107 -4.67 -8.24 19.94
C PRO A 107 -3.76 -8.74 18.82
N SER A 108 -4.33 -9.58 17.95
CA SER A 108 -3.68 -10.22 16.81
C SER A 108 -4.41 -9.89 15.51
N LEU A 109 -3.69 -9.30 14.56
CA LEU A 109 -4.24 -8.89 13.27
C LEU A 109 -3.71 -9.81 12.15
N ILE A 110 -4.61 -10.47 11.44
CA ILE A 110 -4.28 -11.46 10.40
C ILE A 110 -4.69 -10.92 9.04
N PHE A 111 -3.71 -10.61 8.20
CA PHE A 111 -3.93 -10.18 6.83
C PHE A 111 -4.01 -11.38 5.88
N VAL A 112 -5.03 -11.39 5.04
CA VAL A 112 -5.23 -12.35 3.94
C VAL A 112 -5.53 -11.62 2.63
N SER A 113 -5.40 -12.33 1.51
CA SER A 113 -5.55 -11.73 0.17
C SER A 113 -6.99 -11.51 -0.30
N SER A 114 -7.98 -12.18 0.31
CA SER A 114 -9.34 -12.22 -0.23
C SER A 114 -10.42 -12.40 0.84
N ARG A 115 -11.63 -11.96 0.53
CA ARG A 115 -12.83 -12.13 1.37
C ARG A 115 -13.14 -13.59 1.68
N ARG A 116 -12.89 -14.48 0.71
CA ARG A 116 -13.06 -15.92 0.95
C ARG A 116 -12.07 -16.44 1.98
N GLN A 117 -10.82 -15.96 1.93
CA GLN A 117 -9.78 -16.38 2.86
C GLN A 117 -10.01 -15.86 4.28
N THR A 118 -10.68 -14.73 4.49
CA THR A 118 -10.97 -14.26 5.86
C THR A 118 -11.83 -15.28 6.60
N ARG A 119 -12.93 -15.69 5.96
CA ARG A 119 -13.84 -16.71 6.49
C ARG A 119 -13.15 -18.05 6.69
N LEU A 120 -12.48 -18.57 5.65
CA LEU A 120 -11.83 -19.89 5.73
C LEU A 120 -10.80 -19.94 6.87
N THR A 121 -9.97 -18.89 6.98
CA THR A 121 -8.97 -18.81 8.04
C THR A 121 -9.64 -18.76 9.41
N ALA A 122 -10.68 -17.93 9.59
CA ALA A 122 -11.38 -17.85 10.87
C ALA A 122 -12.03 -19.18 11.28
N LEU A 123 -12.69 -19.88 10.36
CA LEU A 123 -13.29 -21.19 10.64
C LEU A 123 -12.24 -22.24 11.01
N ASP A 124 -11.09 -22.27 10.32
CA ASP A 124 -10.00 -23.18 10.67
C ASP A 124 -9.39 -22.83 12.05
N LEU A 125 -9.31 -21.55 12.40
CA LEU A 125 -8.86 -21.12 13.73
C LEU A 125 -9.85 -21.55 14.84
N ILE A 126 -11.15 -21.47 14.59
CA ILE A 126 -12.18 -21.99 15.52
C ILE A 126 -12.03 -23.50 15.70
N ALA A 127 -11.77 -24.24 14.62
CA ALA A 127 -11.54 -25.68 14.71
C ALA A 127 -10.33 -26.03 15.58
N TYR A 128 -9.26 -25.22 15.55
CA TYR A 128 -8.12 -25.39 16.46
C TYR A 128 -8.46 -24.97 17.90
N LEU A 129 -9.20 -23.87 18.10
CA LEU A 129 -9.68 -23.45 19.42
C LEU A 129 -10.57 -24.49 20.10
N ALA A 130 -11.43 -25.17 19.33
CA ALA A 130 -12.33 -26.20 19.85
C ALA A 130 -11.58 -27.41 20.41
N ALA A 131 -10.30 -27.59 20.06
CA ALA A 131 -9.43 -28.63 20.61
C ALA A 131 -8.66 -28.18 21.86
N GLU A 132 -8.73 -26.89 22.24
CA GLU A 132 -8.12 -26.35 23.46
C GLU A 132 -9.10 -26.46 24.65
N ASN A 133 -8.55 -26.33 25.87
CA ASN A 133 -9.35 -26.41 27.10
C ASN A 133 -10.38 -25.27 27.24
N ASP A 134 -10.04 -24.10 26.71
CA ASP A 134 -10.92 -22.92 26.67
C ASP A 134 -11.10 -22.46 25.21
N PRO A 135 -12.20 -22.89 24.55
CA PRO A 135 -12.51 -22.50 23.19
C PRO A 135 -12.89 -21.02 23.02
N LYS A 136 -13.22 -20.30 24.10
CA LYS A 136 -13.64 -18.90 24.07
C LYS A 136 -12.58 -17.94 24.62
N GLN A 137 -11.36 -18.41 24.83
CA GLN A 137 -10.24 -17.62 25.37
C GLN A 137 -9.97 -16.29 24.65
N TRP A 138 -10.35 -16.15 23.37
CA TRP A 138 -10.16 -14.92 22.58
C TRP A 138 -11.32 -13.92 22.69
N MET A 139 -12.37 -14.25 23.45
CA MET A 139 -13.49 -13.38 23.77
C MET A 139 -13.27 -12.77 25.17
N HIS A 140 -12.85 -11.52 25.22
CA HIS A 140 -12.54 -10.80 26.45
C HIS A 140 -13.75 -9.99 26.96
N MET A 141 -14.95 -10.57 26.84
CA MET A 141 -16.18 -9.98 27.34
C MET A 141 -17.19 -11.06 27.75
N PRO A 142 -18.18 -10.73 28.58
CA PRO A 142 -19.23 -11.69 28.95
C PRO A 142 -20.01 -12.17 27.73
N GLU A 143 -20.40 -13.45 27.74
CA GLU A 143 -21.15 -14.07 26.64
C GLU A 143 -22.51 -13.39 26.41
N GLU A 144 -23.21 -12.99 27.47
CA GLU A 144 -24.51 -12.31 27.38
C GLU A 144 -24.41 -10.96 26.65
N GLU A 145 -23.33 -10.20 26.88
CA GLU A 145 -23.07 -8.95 26.17
C GLU A 145 -22.73 -9.22 24.70
N MET A 146 -21.95 -10.27 24.42
CA MET A 146 -21.62 -10.67 23.05
C MET A 146 -22.89 -11.07 22.30
N ASP A 147 -23.75 -11.91 22.88
CA ASP A 147 -25.00 -12.37 22.26
C ASP A 147 -25.91 -11.20 21.88
N SER A 148 -26.01 -10.19 22.74
CA SER A 148 -26.75 -8.96 22.46
C SER A 148 -26.20 -8.20 21.24
N ILE A 149 -24.87 -8.18 21.05
CA ILE A 149 -24.22 -7.58 19.88
C ILE A 149 -24.46 -8.44 18.63
N LEU A 150 -24.36 -9.76 18.77
CA LEU A 150 -24.55 -10.73 17.69
C LEU A 150 -25.94 -10.65 17.07
N ASP A 151 -26.97 -10.23 17.81
CA ASP A 151 -28.31 -9.99 17.28
C ASP A 151 -28.40 -8.78 16.35
N GLY A 152 -27.47 -7.83 16.49
CA GLY A 152 -27.35 -6.67 15.60
C GLY A 152 -26.55 -6.93 14.33
N ILE A 153 -25.82 -8.05 14.23
CA ILE A 153 -24.95 -8.43 13.12
C ILE A 153 -25.74 -9.12 12.01
N LYS A 154 -25.51 -8.71 10.76
CA LYS A 154 -26.21 -9.29 9.60
C LYS A 154 -25.42 -10.39 8.91
N ASP A 155 -24.10 -10.28 8.81
CA ASP A 155 -23.30 -11.33 8.18
C ASP A 155 -23.26 -12.59 9.05
N THR A 156 -23.72 -13.70 8.48
CA THR A 156 -23.84 -14.99 9.17
C THR A 156 -22.49 -15.58 9.58
N ASN A 157 -21.45 -15.39 8.77
CA ASN A 157 -20.12 -15.92 9.08
C ASN A 157 -19.46 -15.08 10.17
N LEU A 158 -19.66 -13.75 10.13
CA LEU A 158 -19.20 -12.86 11.17
C LEU A 158 -19.88 -13.16 12.51
N LYS A 159 -21.20 -13.39 12.52
CA LYS A 159 -21.94 -13.79 13.74
C LYS A 159 -21.33 -15.06 14.35
N LEU A 160 -21.06 -16.06 13.51
CA LEU A 160 -20.43 -17.31 13.94
C LEU A 160 -19.01 -17.10 14.51
N THR A 161 -18.17 -16.30 13.85
CA THR A 161 -16.77 -16.16 14.28
C THR A 161 -16.60 -15.25 15.50
N LEU A 162 -17.45 -14.21 15.64
CA LEU A 162 -17.41 -13.29 16.77
C LEU A 162 -17.71 -13.99 18.11
N ALA A 163 -18.57 -15.00 18.11
CA ALA A 163 -18.87 -15.81 19.30
C ALA A 163 -17.64 -16.54 19.89
N PHE A 164 -16.55 -16.65 19.13
CA PHE A 164 -15.27 -17.20 19.55
C PHE A 164 -14.17 -16.13 19.69
N GLY A 165 -14.53 -14.84 19.67
CA GLY A 165 -13.56 -13.74 19.76
C GLY A 165 -12.77 -13.49 18.48
N ILE A 166 -13.31 -13.88 17.32
CA ILE A 166 -12.67 -13.70 16.00
C ILE A 166 -13.53 -12.79 15.11
N GLY A 167 -13.02 -11.59 14.83
CA GLY A 167 -13.63 -10.65 13.89
C GLY A 167 -13.25 -10.94 12.43
N LEU A 168 -14.14 -10.60 11.51
CA LEU A 168 -13.86 -10.54 10.07
C LEU A 168 -13.92 -9.09 9.61
N HIS A 169 -12.99 -8.65 8.76
CA HIS A 169 -13.03 -7.31 8.18
C HIS A 169 -12.69 -7.30 6.69
N HIS A 170 -13.67 -6.93 5.86
CA HIS A 170 -13.48 -6.74 4.43
C HIS A 170 -14.56 -5.86 3.82
N ALA A 171 -14.29 -5.33 2.62
CA ALA A 171 -15.21 -4.44 1.90
C ALA A 171 -16.57 -5.06 1.51
N GLY A 172 -16.74 -6.38 1.66
CA GLY A 172 -18.04 -7.05 1.46
C GLY A 172 -18.99 -7.04 2.66
N LEU A 173 -18.54 -6.56 3.84
CA LEU A 173 -19.40 -6.43 5.02
C LEU A 173 -20.18 -5.12 4.96
N GLU A 174 -21.37 -5.11 5.56
CA GLU A 174 -22.11 -3.88 5.79
C GLU A 174 -21.30 -2.90 6.66
N GLU A 175 -21.51 -1.61 6.44
CA GLU A 175 -20.78 -0.58 7.18
C GLU A 175 -21.02 -0.66 8.69
N LYS A 176 -22.25 -0.96 9.11
CA LYS A 176 -22.59 -1.17 10.52
C LYS A 176 -21.82 -2.34 11.12
N ASP A 177 -21.82 -3.49 10.45
CA ASP A 177 -21.09 -4.69 10.89
C ASP A 177 -19.58 -4.41 10.97
N ARG A 178 -19.02 -3.66 10.01
CA ARG A 178 -17.62 -3.22 10.07
C ARG A 178 -17.38 -2.41 11.34
N GLN A 179 -18.11 -1.31 11.56
CA GLN A 179 -17.92 -0.43 12.72
C GLN A 179 -17.96 -1.19 14.06
N ILE A 180 -18.90 -2.14 14.22
CA ILE A 180 -19.00 -2.97 15.42
C ILE A 180 -17.72 -3.80 15.62
N VAL A 181 -17.24 -4.48 14.58
CA VAL A 181 -16.02 -5.30 14.67
C VAL A 181 -14.80 -4.44 14.97
N GLU A 182 -14.71 -3.25 14.36
CA GLU A 182 -13.64 -2.29 14.59
C GLU A 182 -13.60 -1.85 16.07
N GLU A 183 -14.75 -1.51 16.64
CA GLU A 183 -14.90 -1.13 18.04
C GLU A 183 -14.54 -2.27 19.00
N LEU A 184 -15.04 -3.48 18.74
CA LEU A 184 -14.73 -4.67 19.54
C LEU A 184 -13.22 -4.96 19.56
N PHE A 185 -12.54 -4.82 18.41
CA PHE A 185 -11.11 -5.10 18.34
C PHE A 185 -10.26 -4.01 18.99
N VAL A 186 -10.58 -2.72 18.74
CA VAL A 186 -9.84 -1.59 19.35
C VAL A 186 -9.93 -1.61 20.87
N ASN A 187 -11.09 -1.98 21.41
CA ASN A 187 -11.31 -2.13 22.85
C ASN A 187 -10.83 -3.48 23.41
N ASN A 188 -10.13 -4.29 22.61
CA ASN A 188 -9.63 -5.62 22.95
C ASN A 188 -10.72 -6.56 23.54
N LYS A 189 -11.98 -6.40 23.11
CA LYS A 189 -13.10 -7.30 23.45
C LYS A 189 -13.04 -8.60 22.65
N ILE A 190 -12.48 -8.52 21.45
CA ILE A 190 -12.08 -9.67 20.64
C ILE A 190 -10.57 -9.62 20.42
N GLN A 191 -9.90 -10.76 20.53
CA GLN A 191 -8.45 -10.81 20.42
C GLN A 191 -7.97 -10.91 18.96
N VAL A 192 -8.73 -11.55 18.08
CA VAL A 192 -8.28 -11.85 16.71
C VAL A 192 -9.13 -11.13 15.69
N LEU A 193 -8.48 -10.47 14.73
CA LEU A 193 -9.14 -9.86 13.57
C LEU A 193 -8.55 -10.40 12.28
N VAL A 194 -9.36 -11.04 11.45
CA VAL A 194 -8.96 -11.52 10.12
C VAL A 194 -9.43 -10.54 9.06
N THR A 195 -8.50 -9.92 8.34
CA THR A 195 -8.79 -8.84 7.40
C THR A 195 -8.15 -9.01 6.04
N THR A 196 -8.75 -8.40 5.01
CA THR A 196 -8.12 -8.26 3.69
C THR A 196 -7.00 -7.22 3.69
N ALA A 197 -5.95 -7.45 2.88
CA ALA A 197 -4.79 -6.56 2.74
C ALA A 197 -5.13 -5.07 2.48
N THR A 198 -6.30 -4.75 1.90
CA THR A 198 -6.74 -3.37 1.66
C THR A 198 -6.93 -2.54 2.93
N LEU A 199 -7.10 -3.18 4.10
CA LEU A 199 -7.23 -2.48 5.38
C LEU A 199 -5.92 -1.80 5.83
N ALA A 200 -4.78 -2.21 5.27
CA ALA A 200 -3.45 -1.69 5.63
C ALA A 200 -3.31 -0.17 5.47
N TRP A 201 -4.16 0.48 4.67
CA TRP A 201 -4.08 1.90 4.34
C TRP A 201 -5.19 2.78 4.94
N GLY A 202 -6.22 2.19 5.57
CA GLY A 202 -7.48 2.91 5.83
C GLY A 202 -7.86 3.11 7.29
N VAL A 203 -7.39 2.25 8.20
CA VAL A 203 -7.83 2.28 9.61
C VAL A 203 -6.69 1.95 10.55
N ASN A 204 -6.70 2.54 11.75
CA ASN A 204 -5.70 2.29 12.76
C ASN A 204 -6.12 1.13 13.68
N PHE A 205 -5.75 -0.09 13.31
CA PHE A 205 -5.81 -1.27 14.20
C PHE A 205 -4.41 -1.60 14.69
N PRO A 206 -3.92 -0.93 15.75
CA PRO A 206 -2.63 -1.26 16.30
C PRO A 206 -2.78 -2.60 17.06
N ALA A 207 -2.02 -3.60 16.65
CA ALA A 207 -2.04 -4.95 17.20
C ALA A 207 -0.67 -5.29 17.79
N HIS A 208 -0.62 -6.18 18.78
CA HIS A 208 0.68 -6.67 19.28
C HIS A 208 1.33 -7.58 18.24
N LEU A 209 0.55 -8.54 17.72
CA LEU A 209 0.94 -9.48 16.69
C LEU A 209 0.27 -9.13 15.36
N VAL A 210 1.05 -9.12 14.29
CA VAL A 210 0.53 -9.13 12.92
C VAL A 210 0.96 -10.42 12.23
N VAL A 211 0.00 -11.11 11.61
CA VAL A 211 0.27 -12.26 10.74
C VAL A 211 -0.09 -11.89 9.30
N ILE A 212 0.87 -11.96 8.39
CA ILE A 212 0.62 -11.82 6.95
C ILE A 212 0.54 -13.22 6.36
N LYS A 213 -0.69 -13.69 6.15
CA LYS A 213 -0.98 -15.03 5.65
C LYS A 213 -1.07 -14.99 4.12
N GLY A 214 0.08 -15.24 3.49
CA GLY A 214 0.25 -15.24 2.04
C GLY A 214 0.45 -13.83 1.49
N THR A 215 1.41 -13.68 0.58
CA THR A 215 1.79 -12.40 -0.03
C THR A 215 1.43 -12.33 -1.52
N GLU A 216 0.42 -13.10 -1.93
CA GLU A 216 -0.06 -13.17 -3.31
C GLU A 216 -1.57 -12.94 -3.34
N TYR A 217 -2.05 -12.29 -4.40
CA TYR A 217 -3.47 -12.10 -4.65
C TYR A 217 -3.82 -12.51 -6.08
N PHE A 218 -5.08 -12.85 -6.32
CA PHE A 218 -5.56 -13.21 -7.65
C PHE A 218 -5.87 -11.94 -8.44
N ASP A 219 -5.16 -11.72 -9.55
CA ASP A 219 -5.47 -10.65 -10.49
C ASP A 219 -6.45 -11.14 -11.56
N GLY A 220 -7.63 -10.53 -11.59
CA GLY A 220 -8.68 -10.85 -12.54
C GLY A 220 -8.33 -10.49 -13.99
N LYS A 221 -7.45 -9.50 -14.21
CA LYS A 221 -7.04 -9.08 -15.55
C LYS A 221 -6.13 -10.12 -16.19
N THR A 222 -5.09 -10.53 -15.48
CA THR A 222 -4.13 -11.55 -15.96
C THR A 222 -4.59 -12.99 -15.70
N LYS A 223 -5.66 -13.19 -14.91
CA LYS A 223 -6.19 -14.49 -14.45
C LYS A 223 -5.14 -15.36 -13.75
N ARG A 224 -4.22 -14.73 -13.01
CA ARG A 224 -3.11 -15.38 -12.32
C ARG A 224 -2.96 -14.84 -10.91
N TYR A 225 -2.30 -15.62 -10.06
CA TYR A 225 -1.82 -15.11 -8.78
C TYR A 225 -0.57 -14.27 -9.03
N VAL A 226 -0.61 -13.04 -8.55
CA VAL A 226 0.50 -12.08 -8.63
C VAL A 226 0.93 -11.69 -7.21
N ASP A 227 2.17 -11.26 -7.09
CA ASP A 227 2.71 -10.81 -5.82
C ASP A 227 2.08 -9.50 -5.35
N MET A 228 1.82 -9.41 -4.05
CA MET A 228 1.49 -8.14 -3.42
C MET A 228 2.73 -7.23 -3.49
N PRO A 229 2.55 -5.93 -3.80
CA PRO A 229 3.62 -4.96 -3.68
C PRO A 229 4.25 -5.04 -2.30
N ILE A 230 5.58 -5.05 -2.23
CA ILE A 230 6.28 -5.15 -0.94
C ILE A 230 5.93 -4.00 -0.01
N THR A 231 5.61 -2.84 -0.55
CA THR A 231 5.13 -1.69 0.22
C THR A 231 3.88 -2.02 1.03
N ASP A 232 2.96 -2.82 0.48
CA ASP A 232 1.75 -3.24 1.19
C ASP A 232 2.10 -4.21 2.32
N VAL A 233 3.04 -5.13 2.07
CA VAL A 233 3.56 -6.05 3.10
C VAL A 233 4.21 -5.26 4.24
N LEU A 234 5.04 -4.27 3.93
CA LEU A 234 5.66 -3.40 4.93
C LEU A 234 4.63 -2.56 5.72
N GLN A 235 3.56 -2.07 5.07
CA GLN A 235 2.48 -1.38 5.78
C GLN A 235 1.72 -2.32 6.73
N MET A 236 1.43 -3.55 6.28
CA MET A 236 0.80 -4.56 7.12
C MET A 236 1.66 -4.86 8.35
N MET A 237 2.96 -5.12 8.17
CA MET A 237 3.91 -5.32 9.27
C MET A 237 4.02 -4.09 10.20
N GLY A 238 3.84 -2.90 9.65
CA GLY A 238 3.83 -1.65 10.41
C GLY A 238 2.69 -1.54 11.44
N ARG A 239 1.65 -2.38 11.33
CA ARG A 239 0.54 -2.43 12.29
C ARG A 239 0.86 -3.19 13.59
N ALA A 240 1.98 -3.92 13.62
CA ALA A 240 2.43 -4.63 14.81
C ALA A 240 3.17 -3.70 15.78
N GLY A 241 2.91 -3.85 17.07
CA GLY A 241 3.42 -3.02 18.15
C GLY A 241 2.55 -1.79 18.38
N ARG A 242 1.84 -1.75 19.52
CA ARG A 242 1.02 -0.63 19.97
C ARG A 242 1.87 0.34 20.80
N PRO A 243 2.11 1.58 20.33
CA PRO A 243 2.78 2.58 21.15
C PRO A 243 2.07 2.75 22.49
N GLN A 244 2.83 2.90 23.59
CA GLN A 244 2.34 3.02 24.97
C GLN A 244 1.80 1.73 25.62
N PHE A 245 1.40 0.72 24.85
CA PHE A 245 0.88 -0.55 25.40
C PHE A 245 1.89 -1.70 25.30
N ASP A 246 2.71 -1.73 24.25
CA ASP A 246 3.64 -2.82 23.98
C ASP A 246 5.10 -2.36 24.09
N THR A 247 5.96 -3.22 24.63
CA THR A 247 7.43 -3.03 24.64
C THR A 247 8.09 -3.47 23.33
N SER A 248 7.44 -4.38 22.60
CA SER A 248 7.83 -4.85 21.28
C SER A 248 6.59 -5.35 20.53
N GLY A 249 6.64 -5.36 19.21
CA GLY A 249 5.62 -5.95 18.35
C GLY A 249 6.18 -7.11 17.53
N VAL A 250 5.33 -8.06 17.17
CA VAL A 250 5.75 -9.24 16.41
C VAL A 250 5.04 -9.27 15.06
N ALA A 251 5.80 -9.49 13.98
CA ALA A 251 5.27 -9.70 12.64
C ALA A 251 5.66 -11.08 12.12
N VAL A 252 4.66 -11.92 11.84
CA VAL A 252 4.84 -13.24 11.25
C VAL A 252 4.41 -13.21 9.79
N VAL A 253 5.33 -13.46 8.87
CA VAL A 253 5.10 -13.37 7.42
C VAL A 253 5.19 -14.78 6.83
N LEU A 254 4.05 -15.29 6.37
CA LEU A 254 3.91 -16.63 5.81
C LEU A 254 3.87 -16.51 4.28
N VAL A 255 4.90 -17.03 3.61
CA VAL A 255 5.12 -16.81 2.16
C VAL A 255 5.29 -18.12 1.42
N HIS A 256 5.16 -18.06 0.10
CA HIS A 256 5.62 -19.16 -0.74
C HIS A 256 7.14 -19.32 -0.56
N ASP A 257 7.61 -20.55 -0.35
CA ASP A 257 8.99 -20.84 0.05
C ASP A 257 10.05 -20.23 -0.90
N ILE A 258 9.80 -20.28 -2.21
CA ILE A 258 10.69 -19.67 -3.22
C ILE A 258 10.89 -18.15 -3.02
N LYS A 259 9.97 -17.47 -2.32
CA LYS A 259 9.99 -16.01 -2.06
C LYS A 259 10.53 -15.67 -0.67
N LYS A 260 10.83 -16.66 0.17
CA LYS A 260 11.31 -16.45 1.54
C LYS A 260 12.56 -15.57 1.59
N ASN A 261 13.55 -15.88 0.76
CA ASN A 261 14.81 -15.13 0.72
C ASN A 261 14.63 -13.73 0.15
N PHE A 262 13.72 -13.57 -0.83
CA PHE A 262 13.33 -12.26 -1.35
C PHE A 262 12.84 -11.36 -0.22
N TYR A 263 11.86 -11.79 0.58
CA TYR A 263 11.34 -10.97 1.68
C TYR A 263 12.36 -10.75 2.80
N LYS A 264 13.22 -11.74 3.12
CA LYS A 264 14.28 -11.57 4.11
C LYS A 264 15.26 -10.46 3.75
N HIS A 265 15.66 -10.39 2.47
CA HIS A 265 16.60 -9.38 2.00
C HIS A 265 16.06 -7.95 2.21
N PHE A 266 14.78 -7.70 1.88
CA PHE A 266 14.16 -6.39 2.03
C PHE A 266 13.82 -5.94 3.45
N LEU A 267 13.96 -6.82 4.45
CA LEU A 267 13.85 -6.38 5.85
C LEU A 267 15.07 -5.57 6.29
N TYR A 268 16.24 -5.93 5.78
CA TYR A 268 17.52 -5.36 6.17
C TYR A 268 18.04 -4.38 5.13
N GLU A 269 17.66 -4.55 3.86
CA GLU A 269 18.03 -3.66 2.79
C GLU A 269 16.84 -2.82 2.32
N PRO A 270 16.96 -1.48 2.31
CA PRO A 270 15.91 -0.60 1.81
C PRO A 270 15.58 -0.88 0.33
N PHE A 271 14.28 -0.95 0.02
CA PHE A 271 13.79 -1.25 -1.33
C PHE A 271 14.21 -0.16 -2.34
N PRO A 272 14.80 -0.52 -3.49
CA PRO A 272 15.07 0.43 -4.55
C PRO A 272 13.74 0.85 -5.20
N VAL A 273 13.31 2.08 -4.96
CA VAL A 273 12.17 2.68 -5.66
C VAL A 273 12.62 3.10 -7.05
N GLU A 274 11.86 2.68 -8.06
CA GLU A 274 12.00 3.09 -9.45
C GLU A 274 10.75 3.84 -9.90
N SER A 275 10.86 4.64 -10.96
CA SER A 275 9.71 5.37 -11.50
C SER A 275 8.87 4.48 -12.41
N SER A 276 7.55 4.50 -12.20
CA SER A 276 6.56 3.92 -13.13
C SER A 276 5.93 4.97 -14.05
N LEU A 277 6.54 6.17 -14.16
CA LEU A 277 5.99 7.28 -14.95
C LEU A 277 5.76 6.89 -16.42
N LEU A 278 6.63 6.05 -17.00
CA LEU A 278 6.55 5.65 -18.41
C LEU A 278 5.22 5.00 -18.78
N ASP A 279 4.61 4.25 -17.86
CA ASP A 279 3.35 3.53 -18.13
C ASP A 279 2.14 4.45 -18.24
N VAL A 280 2.23 5.64 -17.61
CA VAL A 280 1.15 6.64 -17.51
C VAL A 280 1.54 7.98 -18.12
N LEU A 281 2.67 8.02 -18.83
CA LEU A 281 3.26 9.26 -19.35
C LEU A 281 2.30 10.02 -20.29
N PRO A 282 1.56 9.38 -21.21
CA PRO A 282 0.59 10.09 -22.05
C PRO A 282 -0.44 10.88 -21.26
N ASP A 283 -0.99 10.31 -20.19
CA ASP A 283 -2.03 10.96 -19.36
C ASP A 283 -1.47 12.20 -18.65
N HIS A 284 -0.27 12.08 -18.07
CA HIS A 284 0.39 13.20 -17.39
C HIS A 284 0.69 14.35 -18.36
N ILE A 285 1.22 14.02 -19.54
CA ILE A 285 1.61 15.02 -20.52
C ILE A 285 0.38 15.70 -21.11
N ASN A 286 -0.69 14.95 -21.38
CA ASN A 286 -1.97 15.52 -21.79
C ASN A 286 -2.49 16.56 -20.77
N ALA A 287 -2.37 16.27 -19.48
CA ALA A 287 -2.77 17.23 -18.44
C ALA A 287 -1.91 18.51 -18.44
N GLU A 288 -0.59 18.39 -18.59
CA GLU A 288 0.32 19.54 -18.63
C GLU A 288 0.19 20.38 -19.90
N ILE A 289 -0.18 19.74 -21.01
CA ILE A 289 -0.59 20.39 -22.26
C ILE A 289 -1.82 21.25 -22.05
N VAL A 290 -2.86 20.67 -21.46
CA VAL A 290 -4.14 21.37 -21.19
C VAL A 290 -3.95 22.51 -20.21
N ALA A 291 -3.06 22.33 -19.22
CA ALA A 291 -2.66 23.37 -18.28
C ALA A 291 -1.85 24.50 -18.95
N GLY A 292 -1.32 24.27 -20.14
CA GLY A 292 -0.45 25.21 -20.86
C GLY A 292 0.97 25.28 -20.30
N THR A 293 1.38 24.31 -19.48
CA THR A 293 2.76 24.17 -18.98
C THR A 293 3.70 23.70 -20.10
N ILE A 294 3.21 22.81 -20.97
CA ILE A 294 3.96 22.25 -22.08
C ILE A 294 3.31 22.68 -23.40
N LYS A 295 4.04 23.48 -24.18
CA LYS A 295 3.64 24.01 -25.49
C LYS A 295 4.63 23.69 -26.61
N THR A 296 5.79 23.12 -26.28
CA THR A 296 6.80 22.74 -27.26
C THR A 296 7.43 21.39 -26.92
N LYS A 297 8.03 20.71 -27.91
CA LYS A 297 8.80 19.49 -27.67
C LYS A 297 9.97 19.75 -26.71
N GLN A 298 10.58 20.93 -26.79
CA GLN A 298 11.66 21.32 -25.87
C GLN A 298 11.15 21.44 -24.43
N GLU A 299 10.02 22.12 -24.22
CA GLU A 299 9.40 22.22 -22.89
C GLU A 299 8.98 20.86 -22.33
N PHE A 300 8.59 19.91 -23.19
CA PHE A 300 8.34 18.53 -22.75
C PHE A 300 9.65 17.83 -22.33
N LEU A 301 10.73 17.94 -23.11
CA LEU A 301 12.04 17.43 -22.70
C LEU A 301 12.48 18.04 -21.36
N ASP A 302 12.35 19.35 -21.22
CA ASP A 302 12.67 20.07 -19.99
C ASP A 302 11.81 19.55 -18.83
N TYR A 303 10.49 19.38 -19.02
CA TYR A 303 9.60 18.77 -18.03
C TYR A 303 10.09 17.40 -17.58
N LEU A 304 10.52 16.53 -18.51
CA LEU A 304 11.05 15.21 -18.16
C LEU A 304 12.29 15.32 -17.28
N THR A 305 13.17 16.31 -17.48
CA THR A 305 14.36 16.50 -16.63
C THR A 305 13.99 16.79 -15.16
N TRP A 306 12.83 17.42 -14.95
CA TRP A 306 12.25 17.69 -13.64
C TRP A 306 11.51 16.50 -13.05
N THR A 307 11.57 15.29 -13.64
CA THR A 307 10.86 14.10 -13.12
C THR A 307 11.78 13.16 -12.35
N TYR A 308 11.20 12.44 -11.37
CA TYR A 308 11.92 11.41 -10.61
C TYR A 308 12.43 10.30 -11.55
N PHE A 309 11.68 10.05 -12.63
CA PHE A 309 12.07 9.18 -13.72
C PHE A 309 13.44 9.56 -14.29
N PHE A 310 13.67 10.82 -14.69
CA PHE A 310 14.94 11.23 -15.28
C PHE A 310 16.12 11.02 -14.31
N ARG A 311 15.94 11.34 -13.03
CA ARG A 311 16.97 11.09 -12.02
C ARG A 311 17.28 9.60 -11.83
N ARG A 312 16.27 8.73 -11.94
CA ARG A 312 16.46 7.27 -11.86
C ARG A 312 17.03 6.68 -13.14
N LEU A 313 16.66 7.20 -14.31
CA LEU A 313 17.23 6.82 -15.60
C LEU A 313 18.77 6.93 -15.56
N LEU A 314 19.28 8.03 -14.99
CA LEU A 314 20.73 8.23 -14.89
C LEU A 314 21.44 7.30 -13.88
N LYS A 315 20.72 6.77 -12.88
CA LYS A 315 21.29 5.86 -11.87
C LYS A 315 21.13 4.39 -12.20
N ASN A 316 20.07 4.01 -12.92
CA ASN A 316 19.75 2.64 -13.26
C ASN A 316 19.16 2.55 -14.68
N PRO A 317 19.97 2.86 -15.72
CA PRO A 317 19.50 2.94 -17.11
C PRO A 317 18.93 1.61 -17.63
N ARG A 318 19.54 0.49 -17.23
CA ARG A 318 19.14 -0.86 -17.64
C ARG A 318 17.70 -1.20 -17.23
N TYR A 319 17.23 -0.69 -16.10
CA TYR A 319 15.83 -0.87 -15.67
C TYR A 319 14.85 -0.26 -16.68
N TYR A 320 15.22 0.86 -17.29
CA TYR A 320 14.44 1.57 -18.30
C TYR A 320 14.79 1.13 -19.73
N LYS A 321 15.49 -0.01 -19.90
CA LYS A 321 15.92 -0.56 -21.19
C LYS A 321 16.88 0.36 -21.97
N LEU A 322 17.65 1.17 -21.26
CA LEU A 322 18.77 1.91 -21.82
C LEU A 322 20.06 1.13 -21.55
N GLU A 323 20.78 0.77 -22.60
CA GLU A 323 21.98 -0.08 -22.49
C GLU A 323 23.18 0.70 -21.95
N ASP A 324 23.40 1.90 -22.49
CA ASP A 324 24.56 2.75 -22.20
C ASP A 324 24.17 4.19 -21.81
N MET A 325 25.05 4.82 -21.04
CA MET A 325 24.88 6.15 -20.45
C MET A 325 25.53 7.29 -21.26
N GLU A 326 25.89 7.02 -22.50
CA GLU A 326 26.44 8.07 -23.38
C GLU A 326 25.42 9.20 -23.56
N PRO A 327 25.84 10.49 -23.46
CA PRO A 327 24.92 11.62 -23.55
C PRO A 327 24.04 11.61 -24.80
N GLU A 328 24.60 11.17 -25.93
CA GLU A 328 23.89 11.03 -27.20
C GLU A 328 22.78 9.97 -27.13
N MET A 329 23.02 8.84 -26.47
CA MET A 329 22.06 7.75 -26.29
C MET A 329 20.93 8.14 -25.34
N VAL A 330 21.24 8.86 -24.26
CA VAL A 330 20.24 9.39 -23.33
C VAL A 330 19.34 10.40 -24.03
N ASN A 331 19.91 11.33 -24.79
CA ASN A 331 19.15 12.32 -25.55
C ASN A 331 18.27 11.66 -26.60
N SER A 332 18.82 10.71 -27.38
CA SER A 332 18.05 9.94 -28.35
C SER A 332 16.90 9.18 -27.69
N TYR A 333 17.15 8.55 -26.54
CA TYR A 333 16.11 7.85 -25.78
C TYR A 333 14.98 8.77 -25.35
N LEU A 334 15.30 9.96 -24.81
CA LEU A 334 14.30 10.93 -24.36
C LEU A 334 13.52 11.55 -25.52
N SER A 335 14.18 11.90 -26.62
CA SER A 335 13.52 12.37 -27.83
C SER A 335 12.56 11.32 -28.38
N ASN A 336 13.00 10.06 -28.47
CA ASN A 336 12.15 8.95 -28.89
C ASN A 336 10.95 8.75 -27.94
N LEU A 337 11.15 8.95 -26.64
CA LEU A 337 10.07 8.85 -25.65
C LEU A 337 9.04 9.97 -25.83
N VAL A 338 9.50 11.21 -26.06
CA VAL A 338 8.63 12.35 -26.35
C VAL A 338 7.82 12.09 -27.62
N ASP A 339 8.48 11.68 -28.71
CA ASP A 339 7.80 11.44 -29.99
C ASP A 339 6.78 10.30 -29.89
N LYS A 340 7.13 9.20 -29.21
CA LYS A 340 6.18 8.09 -28.95
C LYS A 340 4.96 8.54 -28.15
N THR A 341 5.18 9.35 -27.12
CA THR A 341 4.10 9.85 -26.26
C THR A 341 3.18 10.79 -27.04
N LEU A 342 3.75 11.69 -27.82
CA LEU A 342 2.99 12.61 -28.67
C LEU A 342 2.22 11.86 -29.76
N ALA A 343 2.81 10.84 -30.38
CA ALA A 343 2.12 9.99 -31.36
C ALA A 343 0.87 9.35 -30.74
N VAL A 344 0.97 8.77 -29.54
CA VAL A 344 -0.19 8.20 -28.83
C VAL A 344 -1.28 9.24 -28.58
N LEU A 345 -0.91 10.46 -28.20
CA LEU A 345 -1.86 11.55 -27.94
C LEU A 345 -2.53 12.06 -29.23
N ILE A 346 -1.79 12.15 -30.33
CA ILE A 346 -2.31 12.56 -31.64
C ILE A 346 -3.25 11.49 -32.19
N ASP A 347 -2.84 10.22 -32.15
CA ASP A 347 -3.65 9.07 -32.59
C ASP A 347 -4.95 8.96 -31.78
N SER A 348 -4.89 9.31 -30.50
CA SER A 348 -6.06 9.35 -29.59
C SER A 348 -6.87 10.64 -29.69
N GLN A 349 -6.55 11.54 -30.63
CA GLN A 349 -7.20 12.84 -30.80
C GLN A 349 -7.24 13.70 -29.53
N CYS A 350 -6.20 13.60 -28.69
CA CYS A 350 -6.06 14.42 -27.47
C CYS A 350 -5.23 15.68 -27.71
N ALA A 351 -4.39 15.66 -28.75
CA ALA A 351 -3.40 16.69 -29.05
C ALA A 351 -3.28 16.90 -30.56
N PHE A 352 -2.98 18.13 -30.99
CA PHE A 352 -2.58 18.43 -32.35
C PHE A 352 -1.19 19.06 -32.41
N PHE A 353 -0.45 18.73 -33.46
CA PHE A 353 0.85 19.30 -33.76
C PHE A 353 0.72 20.27 -34.94
N ASP A 354 0.98 21.55 -34.69
CA ASP A 354 1.06 22.59 -35.73
C ASP A 354 2.51 23.13 -35.71
N GLU A 355 3.15 23.26 -36.87
CA GLU A 355 4.63 23.38 -37.01
C GLU A 355 5.30 24.57 -36.30
N VAL A 356 4.54 25.45 -35.64
CA VAL A 356 5.05 26.67 -34.98
C VAL A 356 4.75 26.73 -33.47
N ILE A 357 3.66 26.16 -32.96
CA ILE A 357 3.28 26.17 -31.52
C ILE A 357 2.49 24.90 -31.22
N ILE A 358 3.00 24.09 -30.31
CA ILE A 358 2.62 22.69 -30.20
C ILE A 358 1.61 22.57 -29.06
N ILE A 359 0.50 21.89 -29.37
CA ILE A 359 -0.52 21.36 -28.48
C ILE A 359 -1.61 22.31 -27.97
N LYS A 360 -2.72 22.32 -28.71
CA LYS A 360 -4.04 22.75 -28.21
C LYS A 360 -4.94 21.53 -28.03
N PHE A 361 -5.73 21.56 -26.97
CA PHE A 361 -6.78 20.59 -26.70
C PHE A 361 -7.84 20.64 -27.81
N LEU A 362 -8.33 19.47 -28.22
CA LEU A 362 -9.50 19.34 -29.08
C LEU A 362 -10.75 19.63 -28.24
N ASN A 363 -11.41 20.76 -28.50
CA ASN A 363 -12.69 21.09 -27.87
C ASN A 363 -13.78 20.06 -28.20
#